data_AF-A0A2D7IFK7-F1
#
_entry.id   AF-A0A2D7IFK7-F1
#
_cell.length_a   1.000
_cell.length_b   1.000
_cell.length_c   1.000
_cell.angle_alpha   90.00
_cell.angle_beta   90.00
_cell.angle_gamma   90.00
#
_symmetry.space_group_name_H-M   'P 1'
#
loop_
_entity.id
_entity.type
_entity.pdbx_description
1 polymer ?
#
loop_
_entity_poly.entity_id
_entity_poly.type
_entity_poly.pdbx_seq_one_letter_code
_entity_poly.pdbx_strand_id
1 'polypeptide(L)'
;MSGSQFSYQKYLDDVTRLTQRGHVDSDEQKQSPNSAGSRGLRKTDDFTKAPNQMMKANMTESFSFENMKDIISRIDGLNAPVQEEPKQSDIDYTKLMLDISAMKDRIAELPIDDDAKTSALTALGQVEDDLSMDEHEYTPFPEGDEFDIEEDEDFEEVLGPLGFPEDETELFDAEYRGRKVPLNKPMRGDVKKFKVYVKDPKSGNVKKVNFGHGGTSAKRKTMRIRKSNPKARKSFRARHNCANPGPKTKARYWSCRKW
;
A
#
# COMPACT_ATOMS: atom_id res chain seq x y z
N MET A 1 12.99 26.27 -60.41
CA MET A 1 13.73 25.16 -61.04
C MET A 1 14.62 24.52 -59.98
N SER A 2 14.32 23.29 -59.59
CA SER A 2 15.00 22.57 -58.51
C SER A 2 16.36 22.04 -58.99
N GLY A 3 17.44 22.79 -58.74
CA GLY A 3 18.79 22.29 -58.92
C GLY A 3 19.06 21.14 -57.95
N SER A 4 19.55 20.01 -58.46
CA SER A 4 19.90 18.86 -57.62
C SER A 4 20.87 19.28 -56.51
N GLN A 5 20.65 18.79 -55.29
CA GLN A 5 21.46 19.14 -54.12
C GLN A 5 22.92 18.66 -54.21
N PHE A 6 23.31 18.03 -55.32
CA PHE A 6 24.58 17.35 -55.54
C PHE A 6 25.16 17.69 -56.93
N SER A 7 25.06 18.95 -57.37
CA SER A 7 25.76 19.37 -58.59
C SER A 7 27.22 19.72 -58.28
N TYR A 8 28.12 19.37 -59.19
CA TYR A 8 29.55 19.67 -59.07
C TYR A 8 29.82 21.19 -58.97
N GLN A 9 29.01 21.98 -59.67
CA GLN A 9 29.08 23.44 -59.61
C GLN A 9 28.81 23.98 -58.21
N LYS A 10 27.83 23.41 -57.49
CA LYS A 10 27.54 23.81 -56.12
C LYS A 10 28.70 23.54 -55.18
N TYR A 11 29.42 22.44 -55.38
CA TYR A 11 30.61 22.11 -54.59
C TYR A 11 31.73 23.14 -54.81
N LEU A 12 31.96 23.54 -56.06
CA LEU A 12 32.96 24.57 -56.37
C LEU A 12 32.59 25.94 -55.78
N ASP A 13 31.32 26.31 -55.84
CA ASP A 13 30.81 27.56 -55.25
C ASP A 13 30.93 27.54 -53.71
N ASP A 14 30.62 26.41 -53.07
CA ASP A 14 30.73 26.27 -51.61
C ASP A 14 32.20 26.33 -51.15
N VAL A 15 33.13 25.71 -51.89
CA VAL A 15 34.58 25.72 -51.59
C VAL A 15 35.19 27.11 -51.78
N THR A 16 34.81 27.82 -52.85
CA THR A 16 35.25 29.21 -53.06
C THR A 16 34.67 30.17 -52.02
N ARG A 17 33.43 29.94 -51.57
CA ARG A 17 32.82 30.71 -50.47
C ARG A 17 33.55 30.49 -49.14
N LEU A 18 34.05 29.28 -48.89
CA LEU A 18 34.82 28.92 -47.70
C LEU A 18 36.20 29.58 -47.67
N THR A 19 36.87 29.74 -48.82
CA THR A 19 38.20 30.37 -48.88
C THR A 19 38.15 31.89 -48.84
N GLN A 20 37.03 32.52 -49.21
CA GLN A 20 36.87 33.97 -49.18
C GLN A 20 36.44 34.55 -47.83
N ARG A 21 35.87 33.74 -46.93
CA ARG A 21 35.45 34.19 -45.59
C ARG A 21 36.44 33.73 -44.53
N GLY A 22 37.51 34.51 -44.34
CA GLY A 22 38.51 34.30 -43.27
C GLY A 22 37.99 34.52 -41.84
N HIS A 23 36.72 34.88 -41.67
CA HIS A 23 36.05 34.96 -40.39
C HIS A 23 34.62 34.46 -40.55
N VAL A 24 34.27 33.38 -39.85
CA VAL A 24 32.93 32.81 -39.84
C VAL A 24 32.17 33.46 -38.69
N ASP A 25 31.18 34.28 -39.03
CA ASP A 25 30.29 34.91 -38.05
C ASP A 25 29.39 33.85 -37.41
N SER A 26 29.29 33.85 -36.08
CA SER A 26 28.60 32.80 -35.30
C SER A 26 27.10 32.71 -35.57
N ASP A 27 26.52 33.77 -36.13
CA ASP A 27 25.09 33.84 -36.41
C ASP A 27 24.68 33.14 -37.73
N GLU A 28 25.64 32.90 -38.64
CA GLU A 28 25.36 32.27 -39.95
C GLU A 28 25.41 30.72 -39.88
N GLN A 29 26.04 30.14 -38.84
CA GLN A 29 26.22 28.69 -38.71
C GLN A 29 25.07 28.03 -37.93
N LYS A 30 23.84 28.06 -38.47
CA LYS A 30 22.69 27.44 -37.78
C LYS A 30 22.53 25.93 -37.96
N GLN A 31 23.30 25.27 -38.83
CA GLN A 31 23.26 23.80 -38.90
C GLN A 31 24.50 23.22 -39.56
N SER A 32 25.17 22.30 -38.86
CA SER A 32 26.21 21.44 -39.44
C SER A 32 25.62 20.53 -40.51
N PRO A 33 26.37 20.18 -41.56
CA PRO A 33 25.90 19.30 -42.62
C PRO A 33 25.48 17.93 -42.06
N ASN A 34 24.34 17.42 -42.54
CA ASN A 34 23.67 16.25 -41.99
C ASN A 34 24.50 14.96 -42.17
N SER A 35 25.04 14.43 -41.07
CA SER A 35 25.59 13.07 -41.02
C SER A 35 24.46 12.05 -40.81
N ALA A 36 24.69 10.78 -41.17
CA ALA A 36 23.69 9.72 -41.08
C ALA A 36 23.09 9.55 -39.66
N GLY A 37 23.82 9.94 -38.61
CA GLY A 37 23.35 9.91 -37.23
C GLY A 37 22.37 11.05 -36.87
N SER A 38 22.47 12.23 -37.51
CA SER A 38 21.59 13.37 -37.18
C SER A 38 20.15 13.22 -37.71
N ARG A 39 19.94 12.32 -38.68
CA ARG A 39 18.61 12.00 -39.22
C ARG A 39 17.71 11.29 -38.20
N GLY A 40 18.29 10.52 -37.29
CA GLY A 40 17.55 9.82 -36.22
C GLY A 40 17.06 10.77 -35.13
N LEU A 41 17.90 11.72 -34.72
CA LEU A 41 17.54 12.71 -33.70
C LEU A 41 16.45 13.69 -34.16
N ARG A 42 16.44 14.09 -35.44
CA ARG A 42 15.39 15.01 -35.92
C ARG A 42 13.99 14.38 -35.86
N LYS A 43 13.88 13.06 -36.09
CA LYS A 43 12.62 12.33 -35.91
C LYS A 43 12.15 12.37 -34.47
N THR A 44 13.04 12.27 -33.48
CA THR A 44 12.65 12.33 -32.05
C THR A 44 12.23 13.74 -31.63
N ASP A 45 12.86 14.77 -32.18
CA ASP A 45 12.52 16.16 -31.88
C ASP A 45 11.17 16.57 -32.50
N ASP A 46 10.83 16.06 -33.68
CA ASP A 46 9.53 16.29 -34.34
C ASP A 46 8.34 15.71 -33.52
N PHE A 47 8.55 14.63 -32.74
CA PHE A 47 7.54 14.08 -31.82
C PHE A 47 7.28 14.97 -30.60
N THR A 48 8.21 15.86 -30.24
CA THR A 48 8.09 16.71 -29.04
C THR A 48 7.48 18.09 -29.33
N LYS A 49 7.44 18.52 -30.58
CA LYS A 49 6.94 19.85 -30.98
C LYS A 49 5.50 19.88 -31.46
N ALA A 50 4.96 18.76 -31.94
CA ALA A 50 3.55 18.71 -32.36
C ALA A 50 2.66 18.23 -31.20
N PRO A 51 1.56 18.94 -30.87
CA PRO A 51 0.62 18.47 -29.85
C PRO A 51 0.00 17.14 -30.31
N ASN A 52 0.08 16.12 -29.46
CA ASN A 52 -0.49 14.80 -29.72
C ASN A 52 -2.04 14.85 -29.73
N GLN A 53 -2.68 13.79 -30.23
CA GLN A 53 -4.15 13.75 -30.35
C GLN A 53 -4.88 14.01 -29.02
N MET A 54 -4.28 13.62 -27.88
CA MET A 54 -4.84 13.91 -26.56
C MET A 54 -4.78 15.40 -26.20
N MET A 55 -3.72 16.11 -26.56
CA MET A 55 -3.63 17.57 -26.37
C MET A 55 -4.61 18.33 -27.27
N LYS A 56 -4.91 17.80 -28.47
CA LYS A 56 -5.91 18.40 -29.37
C LYS A 56 -7.34 18.22 -28.85
N ALA A 57 -7.66 17.05 -28.27
CA ALA A 57 -8.96 16.79 -27.67
C ALA A 57 -9.25 17.74 -26.48
N ASN A 58 -8.23 18.07 -25.68
CA ASN A 58 -8.36 19.00 -24.57
C ASN A 58 -8.52 20.48 -24.97
N MET A 59 -8.21 20.87 -26.22
CA MET A 59 -8.40 22.25 -26.70
C MET A 59 -9.75 22.48 -27.38
N THR A 60 -10.46 21.43 -27.81
CA THR A 60 -11.69 21.55 -28.59
C THR A 60 -12.97 21.57 -27.76
N GLU A 61 -12.90 21.16 -26.49
CA GLU A 61 -14.04 21.25 -25.58
C GLU A 61 -13.76 22.31 -24.52
N SER A 62 -14.24 23.52 -24.77
CA SER A 62 -14.58 24.43 -23.68
C SER A 62 -15.64 23.73 -22.82
N PHE A 63 -15.23 23.12 -21.71
CA PHE A 63 -16.14 22.64 -20.67
C PHE A 63 -17.02 23.83 -20.25
N SER A 64 -18.28 23.86 -20.71
CA SER A 64 -19.21 24.89 -20.28
C SER A 64 -19.52 24.73 -18.80
N PHE A 65 -19.96 25.82 -18.15
CA PHE A 65 -20.36 25.78 -16.75
C PHE A 65 -21.51 24.81 -16.48
N GLU A 66 -22.37 24.55 -17.48
CA GLU A 66 -23.39 23.49 -17.38
C GLU A 66 -22.79 22.08 -17.36
N ASN A 67 -21.77 21.81 -18.18
CA ASN A 67 -21.09 20.50 -18.18
C ASN A 67 -20.42 20.22 -16.83
N MET A 68 -19.89 21.25 -16.16
CA MET A 68 -19.36 21.12 -14.80
C MET A 68 -20.45 20.82 -13.77
N LYS A 69 -21.64 21.43 -13.88
CA LYS A 69 -22.76 21.15 -12.97
C LYS A 69 -23.31 19.72 -13.11
N ASP A 70 -23.41 19.21 -14.33
CA ASP A 70 -23.84 17.81 -14.59
C ASP A 70 -22.77 16.79 -14.13
N ILE A 71 -21.49 17.12 -14.24
CA ILE A 71 -20.41 16.29 -13.70
C ILE A 71 -20.44 16.31 -12.15
N ILE A 72 -20.66 17.46 -11.53
CA ILE A 72 -20.74 17.59 -10.07
C ILE A 72 -21.98 16.86 -9.52
N SER A 73 -23.15 16.95 -10.17
CA SER A 73 -24.34 16.22 -9.73
C SER A 73 -24.19 14.70 -9.90
N ARG A 74 -23.50 14.23 -10.94
CA ARG A 74 -23.13 12.81 -11.10
C ARG A 74 -22.09 12.36 -10.08
N ILE A 75 -21.14 13.23 -9.70
CA ILE A 75 -20.16 12.94 -8.65
C ILE A 75 -20.85 12.88 -7.29
N ASP A 76 -21.76 13.80 -6.97
CA ASP A 76 -22.53 13.77 -5.72
C ASP A 76 -23.48 12.57 -5.66
N GLY A 77 -24.03 12.12 -6.79
CA GLY A 77 -24.78 10.86 -6.87
C GLY A 77 -23.93 9.60 -6.66
N LEU A 78 -22.63 9.66 -6.99
CA LEU A 78 -21.63 8.60 -6.73
C LEU A 78 -20.98 8.70 -5.34
N ASN A 79 -21.16 9.83 -4.66
CA ASN A 79 -20.74 10.11 -3.28
C ASN A 79 -21.92 10.11 -2.30
N ALA A 80 -23.10 9.62 -2.71
CA ALA A 80 -24.03 9.05 -1.75
C ALA A 80 -23.22 8.01 -0.96
N PRO A 81 -23.16 8.07 0.38
CA PRO A 81 -22.48 7.04 1.13
C PRO A 81 -23.08 5.73 0.67
N VAL A 82 -22.26 4.91 0.01
CA VAL A 82 -22.51 3.47 -0.06
C VAL A 82 -22.77 3.11 1.38
N GLN A 83 -24.02 2.77 1.69
CA GLN A 83 -24.32 2.07 2.92
C GLN A 83 -23.54 0.76 2.77
N GLU A 84 -22.29 0.77 3.25
CA GLU A 84 -21.53 -0.45 3.46
C GLU A 84 -22.45 -1.29 4.34
N GLU A 85 -22.92 -2.42 3.83
CA GLU A 85 -23.47 -3.48 4.68
C GLU A 85 -22.55 -3.59 5.89
N PRO A 86 -23.05 -3.37 7.12
CA PRO A 86 -22.19 -3.27 8.29
C PRO A 86 -21.39 -4.56 8.39
N LYS A 87 -20.06 -4.42 8.39
CA LYS A 87 -19.16 -5.55 8.64
C LYS A 87 -19.56 -6.12 10.00
N GLN A 88 -19.83 -7.43 10.05
CA GLN A 88 -20.28 -8.17 11.25
C GLN A 88 -19.43 -7.88 12.51
N SER A 89 -18.20 -7.37 12.36
CA SER A 89 -17.27 -7.05 13.45
C SER A 89 -17.47 -5.70 14.14
N ASP A 90 -18.26 -4.78 13.56
CA ASP A 90 -18.41 -3.41 14.08
C ASP A 90 -19.80 -3.16 14.69
N ILE A 91 -20.64 -4.21 14.79
CA ILE A 91 -21.89 -4.16 15.56
C ILE A 91 -21.49 -4.33 17.03
N ASP A 92 -21.39 -3.21 17.74
CA ASP A 92 -21.06 -3.22 19.16
C ASP A 92 -22.28 -3.69 19.95
N TYR A 93 -22.45 -5.02 20.06
CA TYR A 93 -23.55 -5.66 20.78
C TYR A 93 -23.71 -5.11 22.20
N THR A 94 -22.61 -4.75 22.85
CA THR A 94 -22.60 -4.15 24.19
C THR A 94 -23.32 -2.80 24.22
N LYS A 95 -23.10 -1.97 23.20
CA LYS A 95 -23.77 -0.68 23.04
C LYS A 95 -25.25 -0.84 22.75
N LEU A 96 -25.60 -1.83 21.93
CA LEU A 96 -27.00 -2.09 21.58
C LEU A 96 -27.80 -2.63 22.78
N MET A 97 -27.20 -3.47 23.62
CA MET A 97 -27.80 -3.91 24.90
C MET A 97 -27.99 -2.75 25.88
N LEU A 98 -27.02 -1.84 25.94
CA LEU A 98 -27.10 -0.62 26.76
C LEU A 98 -28.22 0.31 26.26
N ASP A 99 -28.39 0.42 24.95
CA ASP A 99 -29.47 1.19 24.34
C ASP A 99 -30.85 0.53 24.60
N ILE A 100 -30.96 -0.81 24.54
CA ILE A 100 -32.19 -1.56 24.89
C ILE A 100 -32.57 -1.33 26.35
N SER A 101 -31.60 -1.40 27.27
CA SER A 101 -31.81 -1.14 28.70
C SER A 101 -32.33 0.28 28.93
N ALA A 102 -31.69 1.28 28.30
CA ALA A 102 -32.13 2.67 28.39
C ALA A 102 -33.53 2.90 27.78
N MET A 103 -33.92 2.12 26.77
CA MET A 103 -35.27 2.18 26.21
C MET A 103 -36.32 1.60 27.17
N LYS A 104 -36.01 0.50 27.87
CA LYS A 104 -36.91 -0.09 28.88
C LYS A 104 -37.21 0.90 30.00
N ASP A 105 -36.19 1.58 30.53
CA ASP A 105 -36.35 2.60 31.57
C ASP A 105 -37.25 3.75 31.10
N ARG A 106 -37.03 4.26 29.89
CA ARG A 106 -37.86 5.33 29.31
C ARG A 106 -39.30 4.90 29.11
N ILE A 107 -39.55 3.67 28.70
CA ILE A 107 -40.91 3.14 28.51
C ILE A 107 -41.65 3.01 29.84
N ALA A 108 -40.93 2.64 30.92
CA ALA A 108 -41.51 2.59 32.25
C ALA A 108 -41.97 3.97 32.75
N GLU A 109 -41.28 5.04 32.37
CA GLU A 109 -41.59 6.42 32.76
C GLU A 109 -42.71 7.07 31.91
N LEU A 110 -43.12 6.47 30.78
CA LEU A 110 -44.14 7.07 29.92
C LEU A 110 -45.53 7.08 30.59
N PRO A 111 -46.30 8.16 30.46
CA PRO A 111 -47.67 8.24 31.00
C PRO A 111 -48.68 7.58 30.04
N ILE A 112 -48.45 6.31 29.71
CA ILE A 112 -49.32 5.48 28.85
C ILE A 112 -50.05 4.44 29.72
N ASP A 113 -51.12 3.84 29.19
CA ASP A 113 -51.81 2.69 29.76
C ASP A 113 -50.84 1.54 30.12
N ASP A 114 -51.04 0.92 31.28
CA ASP A 114 -50.12 -0.05 31.85
C ASP A 114 -50.07 -1.37 31.06
N ASP A 115 -51.13 -1.74 30.34
CA ASP A 115 -51.16 -2.94 29.49
C ASP A 115 -50.24 -2.75 28.26
N ALA A 116 -50.20 -1.54 27.71
CA ALA A 116 -49.31 -1.22 26.59
C ALA A 116 -47.84 -1.19 27.03
N LYS A 117 -47.56 -0.73 28.26
CA LYS A 117 -46.20 -0.76 28.84
C LYS A 117 -45.70 -2.18 29.04
N THR A 118 -46.51 -3.02 29.67
CA THR A 118 -46.14 -4.41 29.95
C THR A 118 -45.89 -5.19 28.66
N SER A 119 -46.71 -4.98 27.62
CA SER A 119 -46.47 -5.56 26.29
C SER A 119 -45.15 -5.09 25.66
N ALA A 120 -44.83 -3.79 25.74
CA ALA A 120 -43.61 -3.25 25.15
C ALA A 120 -42.34 -3.71 25.90
N LEU A 121 -42.39 -3.74 27.24
CA LEU A 121 -41.30 -4.25 28.08
C LEU A 121 -41.06 -5.75 27.84
N THR A 122 -42.12 -6.54 27.65
CA THR A 122 -42.01 -7.98 27.36
C THR A 122 -41.34 -8.22 26.01
N ALA A 123 -41.72 -7.47 24.97
CA ALA A 123 -41.10 -7.57 23.65
C ALA A 123 -39.61 -7.20 23.67
N LEU A 124 -39.24 -6.14 24.41
CA LEU A 124 -37.83 -5.77 24.59
C LEU A 124 -37.06 -6.77 25.47
N GLY A 125 -37.74 -7.47 26.39
CA GLY A 125 -37.18 -8.61 27.12
C GLY A 125 -36.77 -9.74 26.20
N GLN A 126 -37.69 -10.19 25.35
CA GLN A 126 -37.43 -11.26 24.38
C GLN A 126 -36.29 -10.91 23.41
N VAL A 127 -36.21 -9.65 22.96
CA VAL A 127 -35.11 -9.18 22.12
C VAL A 127 -33.78 -9.20 22.87
N GLU A 128 -33.77 -8.86 24.16
CA GLU A 128 -32.57 -8.94 25.00
C GLU A 128 -32.10 -10.39 25.19
N ASP A 129 -33.04 -11.31 25.43
CA ASP A 129 -32.78 -12.74 25.58
C ASP A 129 -32.22 -13.33 24.26
N ASP A 130 -32.82 -13.00 23.11
CA ASP A 130 -32.36 -13.47 21.79
C ASP A 130 -30.99 -12.90 21.39
N LEU A 131 -30.64 -11.69 21.87
CA LEU A 131 -29.34 -11.07 21.64
C LEU A 131 -28.29 -11.43 22.68
N SER A 132 -28.69 -12.00 23.81
CA SER A 132 -27.78 -12.64 24.76
C SER A 132 -27.23 -13.90 24.09
N MET A 133 -26.23 -13.71 23.24
CA MET A 133 -25.46 -14.82 22.68
C MET A 133 -24.87 -15.58 23.85
N ASP A 134 -25.25 -16.86 23.97
CA ASP A 134 -24.69 -17.88 24.87
C ASP A 134 -23.50 -17.34 25.65
N GLU A 135 -23.79 -16.87 26.85
CA GLU A 135 -22.80 -16.81 27.91
C GLU A 135 -22.36 -18.26 28.10
N HIS A 136 -21.34 -18.68 27.34
CA HIS A 136 -20.46 -19.73 27.80
C HIS A 136 -19.96 -19.21 29.13
N GLU A 137 -20.64 -19.62 30.20
CA GLU A 137 -20.31 -19.35 31.58
C GLU A 137 -18.80 -19.52 31.67
N TYR A 138 -18.08 -18.39 31.74
CA TYR A 138 -16.66 -18.42 31.94
C TYR A 138 -16.50 -18.92 33.36
N THR A 139 -16.35 -20.23 33.52
CA THR A 139 -15.83 -20.78 34.76
C THR A 139 -14.40 -20.26 34.84
N PRO A 140 -14.07 -19.31 35.74
CA PRO A 140 -12.68 -18.99 35.98
C PRO A 140 -11.99 -20.30 36.29
N PHE A 141 -10.88 -20.55 35.60
CA PHE A 141 -10.04 -21.71 35.87
C PHE A 141 -9.79 -21.73 37.38
N PRO A 142 -10.02 -22.85 38.09
CA PRO A 142 -9.84 -22.89 39.54
C PRO A 142 -8.45 -22.33 39.85
N GLU A 143 -8.40 -21.30 40.68
CA GLU A 143 -7.21 -20.46 40.90
C GLU A 143 -6.15 -21.15 41.78
N GLY A 144 -5.98 -22.45 41.61
CA GLY A 144 -5.09 -23.27 42.43
C GLY A 144 -5.04 -24.70 41.92
N ASP A 145 -4.20 -24.91 40.91
CA ASP A 145 -3.24 -26.01 40.90
C ASP A 145 -2.00 -25.44 40.19
N GLU A 146 -1.21 -24.64 40.92
CA GLU A 146 0.19 -24.45 40.56
C GLU A 146 0.85 -25.83 40.67
N PHE A 147 1.10 -26.44 39.51
CA PHE A 147 1.90 -27.66 39.43
C PHE A 147 3.36 -27.24 39.17
N ASP A 148 4.21 -27.46 40.15
CA ASP A 148 5.66 -27.34 39.97
C ASP A 148 6.16 -28.65 39.35
N ILE A 149 6.75 -28.55 38.16
CA ILE A 149 7.43 -29.67 37.51
C ILE A 149 8.87 -29.67 38.06
N GLU A 150 9.28 -30.77 38.69
CA GLU A 150 10.66 -30.90 39.19
C GLU A 150 11.67 -30.82 38.03
N GLU A 151 12.91 -30.34 38.27
CA GLU A 151 13.90 -30.11 37.19
C GLU A 151 14.26 -31.37 36.39
N ASP A 152 13.93 -32.55 36.92
CA ASP A 152 14.17 -33.88 36.39
C ASP A 152 12.95 -34.55 35.72
N GLU A 153 11.77 -33.91 35.75
CA GLU A 153 10.58 -34.40 35.06
C GLU A 153 10.52 -33.90 33.61
N ASP A 154 10.28 -34.81 32.66
CA ASP A 154 10.11 -34.45 31.25
C ASP A 154 8.74 -33.80 31.05
N PHE A 155 8.75 -32.49 30.79
CA PHE A 155 7.57 -31.68 30.53
C PHE A 155 6.63 -32.28 29.47
N GLU A 156 7.17 -32.99 28.48
CA GLU A 156 6.39 -33.66 27.43
C GLU A 156 5.65 -34.90 27.94
N GLU A 157 6.16 -35.59 28.96
CA GLU A 157 5.52 -36.73 29.61
C GLU A 157 4.36 -36.28 30.52
N VAL A 158 4.54 -35.15 31.22
CA VAL A 158 3.56 -34.62 32.19
C VAL A 158 2.39 -33.91 31.51
N LEU A 159 2.65 -33.07 30.50
CA LEU A 159 1.62 -32.27 29.82
C LEU A 159 1.16 -32.86 28.48
N GLY A 160 1.83 -33.90 28.00
CA GLY A 160 1.64 -34.42 26.65
C GLY A 160 2.16 -33.45 25.57
N PRO A 161 2.10 -33.85 24.29
CA PRO A 161 2.43 -32.94 23.20
C PRO A 161 1.41 -31.80 23.17
N LEU A 162 1.82 -30.63 23.67
CA LEU A 162 1.03 -29.40 23.56
C LEU A 162 0.62 -29.22 22.10
N GLY A 163 -0.68 -29.10 21.86
CA GLY A 163 -1.27 -29.02 20.53
C GLY A 163 -0.70 -27.88 19.71
N PHE A 164 0.38 -28.16 18.98
CA PHE A 164 0.76 -27.39 17.81
C PHE A 164 -0.32 -27.67 16.76
N PRO A 165 -0.87 -26.64 16.10
CA PRO A 165 -1.80 -26.88 15.00
C PRO A 165 -1.10 -27.76 13.97
N GLU A 166 -1.68 -28.93 13.66
CA GLU A 166 -1.11 -29.93 12.73
C GLU A 166 -0.77 -29.31 11.35
N ASP A 167 -1.42 -28.18 11.01
CA ASP A 167 -1.16 -27.36 9.84
C ASP A 167 -0.50 -25.99 10.16
N GLU A 168 0.67 -25.97 10.79
CA GLU A 168 1.50 -24.74 10.87
C GLU A 168 1.86 -24.18 9.47
N THR A 169 1.84 -25.03 8.44
CA THR A 169 2.23 -24.64 7.09
C THR A 169 1.17 -23.83 6.36
N GLU A 170 -0.13 -24.01 6.63
CA GLU A 170 -1.18 -23.32 5.88
C GLU A 170 -1.46 -21.90 6.38
N LEU A 171 -1.22 -21.63 7.68
CA LEU A 171 -1.52 -20.31 8.25
C LEU A 171 -0.43 -19.26 8.01
N PHE A 172 0.81 -19.71 7.77
CA PHE A 172 1.96 -18.82 7.57
C PHE A 172 2.55 -18.87 6.15
N ASP A 173 2.26 -19.88 5.33
CA ASP A 173 2.71 -19.91 3.94
C ASP A 173 1.63 -19.38 3.01
N ALA A 174 2.00 -18.39 2.20
CA ALA A 174 1.15 -17.93 1.11
C ALA A 174 1.80 -18.23 -0.23
N GLU A 175 0.99 -18.33 -1.27
CA GLU A 175 1.50 -18.54 -2.60
C GLU A 175 2.05 -17.24 -3.20
N TYR A 176 3.34 -17.25 -3.55
CA TYR A 176 3.97 -16.17 -4.28
C TYR A 176 4.59 -16.70 -5.57
N ARG A 177 3.92 -16.44 -6.70
CA ARG A 177 4.34 -16.89 -8.04
C ARG A 177 4.51 -18.41 -8.13
N GLY A 178 3.50 -19.19 -7.74
CA GLY A 178 3.54 -20.66 -7.84
C GLY A 178 4.34 -21.36 -6.74
N ARG A 179 4.74 -20.65 -5.68
CA ARG A 179 5.55 -21.22 -4.58
C ARG A 179 5.00 -20.80 -3.23
N LYS A 180 4.86 -21.78 -2.32
CA LYS A 180 4.61 -21.53 -0.90
C LYS A 180 5.80 -20.75 -0.30
N VAL A 181 5.52 -19.61 0.31
CA VAL A 181 6.54 -18.77 0.96
C VAL A 181 6.06 -18.32 2.34
N PRO A 182 6.97 -18.29 3.35
CA PRO A 182 6.59 -17.88 4.69
C PRO A 182 6.34 -16.36 4.74
N LEU A 183 5.16 -16.01 5.23
CA LEU A 183 4.70 -14.64 5.42
C LEU A 183 5.29 -14.01 6.68
N ASN A 184 5.48 -12.69 6.61
CA ASN A 184 5.93 -11.83 7.71
C ASN A 184 7.25 -12.22 8.40
N LYS A 185 7.99 -13.19 7.83
CA LYS A 185 9.27 -13.69 8.33
C LYS A 185 10.43 -13.14 7.49
N PRO A 186 11.25 -12.21 8.04
CA PRO A 186 12.39 -11.69 7.29
C PRO A 186 13.49 -12.73 7.10
N MET A 187 13.79 -13.02 5.84
CA MET A 187 14.81 -13.98 5.41
C MET A 187 15.94 -13.26 4.65
N ARG A 188 17.03 -13.98 4.31
CA ARG A 188 18.14 -13.40 3.55
C ARG A 188 17.67 -13.06 2.13
N GLY A 189 17.97 -11.84 1.68
CA GLY A 189 17.52 -11.32 0.40
C GLY A 189 18.55 -11.49 -0.71
N ASP A 190 18.06 -11.44 -1.95
CA ASP A 190 18.87 -11.57 -3.17
C ASP A 190 19.34 -10.16 -3.62
N VAL A 191 18.38 -9.25 -3.81
CA VAL A 191 18.63 -7.86 -4.26
C VAL A 191 19.10 -6.96 -3.11
N LYS A 192 18.45 -7.08 -1.95
CA LYS A 192 18.78 -6.35 -0.73
C LYS A 192 19.27 -7.35 0.33
N LYS A 193 19.72 -6.85 1.48
CA LYS A 193 20.26 -7.73 2.54
C LYS A 193 19.22 -8.73 3.06
N PHE A 194 17.97 -8.31 3.15
CA PHE A 194 16.85 -9.13 3.60
C PHE A 194 15.67 -9.01 2.63
N LYS A 195 14.84 -10.05 2.59
CA LYS A 195 13.55 -10.06 1.91
C LYS A 195 12.48 -10.56 2.87
N VAL A 196 11.24 -10.15 2.65
CA VAL A 196 10.07 -10.61 3.42
C VAL A 196 8.85 -10.60 2.52
N TYR A 197 7.97 -11.57 2.70
CA TYR A 197 6.70 -11.65 2.01
C TYR A 197 5.61 -11.11 2.93
N VAL A 198 4.79 -10.19 2.42
CA VAL A 198 3.77 -9.49 3.20
C VAL A 198 2.48 -9.50 2.41
N LYS A 199 1.38 -9.89 3.05
CA LYS A 199 0.04 -9.75 2.48
C LYS A 199 -0.37 -8.28 2.57
N ASP A 200 -0.72 -7.67 1.44
CA ASP A 200 -1.23 -6.30 1.44
C ASP A 200 -2.70 -6.32 1.93
N PRO A 201 -3.04 -5.62 3.02
CA PRO A 201 -4.41 -5.63 3.54
C PRO A 201 -5.43 -5.09 2.54
N LYS A 202 -5.01 -4.25 1.58
CA LYS A 202 -5.93 -3.65 0.61
C LYS A 202 -6.25 -4.54 -0.58
N SER A 203 -5.29 -5.35 -1.03
CA SER A 203 -5.44 -6.15 -2.25
C SER A 203 -5.43 -7.66 -1.99
N GLY A 204 -5.19 -8.11 -0.75
CA GLY A 204 -5.05 -9.53 -0.41
C GLY A 204 -3.80 -10.20 -1.00
N ASN A 205 -3.10 -9.53 -1.92
CA ASN A 205 -1.97 -10.09 -2.65
C ASN A 205 -0.70 -10.16 -1.81
N VAL A 206 0.09 -11.21 -2.03
CA VAL A 206 1.41 -11.37 -1.41
C VAL A 206 2.44 -10.53 -2.16
N LYS A 207 3.10 -9.65 -1.42
CA LYS A 207 4.15 -8.77 -1.93
C LYS A 207 5.52 -9.13 -1.36
N LYS A 208 6.51 -9.28 -2.23
CA LYS A 208 7.93 -9.39 -1.84
C LYS A 208 8.51 -8.00 -1.57
N VAL A 209 8.91 -7.75 -0.32
CA VAL A 209 9.58 -6.51 0.10
C VAL A 209 11.06 -6.80 0.35
N ASN A 210 11.94 -6.12 -0.40
CA ASN A 210 13.39 -6.21 -0.22
C ASN A 210 13.87 -5.01 0.61
N PHE A 211 14.67 -5.25 1.66
CA PHE A 211 15.10 -4.19 2.58
C PHE A 211 16.52 -4.40 3.15
N GLY A 212 17.06 -3.33 3.73
CA GLY A 212 18.42 -3.29 4.25
C GLY A 212 19.50 -3.12 3.18
N HIS A 213 20.69 -2.68 3.62
CA HIS A 213 21.82 -2.44 2.72
C HIS A 213 22.64 -3.72 2.51
N GLY A 214 22.58 -4.28 1.30
CA GLY A 214 23.27 -5.51 0.91
C GLY A 214 22.70 -6.10 -0.38
N GLY A 215 23.05 -7.36 -0.66
CA GLY A 215 22.65 -8.07 -1.88
C GLY A 215 23.29 -7.48 -3.13
N THR A 216 22.74 -7.83 -4.30
CA THR A 216 23.24 -7.33 -5.60
C THR A 216 23.10 -5.82 -5.77
N SER A 217 22.24 -5.17 -4.98
CA SER A 217 22.06 -3.72 -5.06
C SER A 217 23.13 -2.91 -4.32
N ALA A 218 24.01 -3.55 -3.55
CA ALA A 218 25.08 -2.85 -2.84
C ALA A 218 26.30 -2.67 -3.77
N LYS A 219 26.54 -1.42 -4.21
CA LYS A 219 27.73 -1.07 -5.02
C LYS A 219 29.05 -1.06 -4.23
N ARG A 220 28.97 -1.12 -2.89
CA ARG A 220 30.12 -1.04 -1.96
C ARG A 220 29.98 -2.09 -0.87
N LYS A 221 31.01 -2.21 -0.02
CA LYS A 221 31.06 -3.13 1.11
C LYS A 221 29.78 -3.03 1.96
N THR A 222 29.14 -4.18 2.18
CA THR A 222 27.86 -4.22 2.91
C THR A 222 28.06 -3.92 4.39
N MET A 223 27.22 -3.06 4.94
CA MET A 223 27.29 -2.66 6.34
C MET A 223 26.68 -3.73 7.27
N ARG A 224 27.29 -3.94 8.44
CA ARG A 224 26.74 -4.79 9.51
C ARG A 224 25.73 -4.00 10.34
N ILE A 225 24.59 -4.61 10.63
CA ILE A 225 23.62 -4.05 11.59
C ILE A 225 24.22 -4.19 12.98
N ARG A 226 24.30 -3.08 13.73
CA ARG A 226 24.88 -3.03 15.07
C ARG A 226 23.77 -2.89 16.12
N LYS A 227 22.86 -3.88 16.18
CA LYS A 227 21.65 -3.86 17.05
C LYS A 227 21.99 -3.82 18.55
N SER A 228 23.07 -4.50 18.95
CA SER A 228 23.54 -4.54 20.33
C SER A 228 24.16 -3.21 20.80
N ASN A 229 24.56 -2.32 19.89
CA ASN A 229 25.10 -1.02 20.27
C ASN A 229 23.95 0.00 20.41
N PRO A 230 23.64 0.48 21.64
CA PRO A 230 22.48 1.33 21.89
C PRO A 230 22.58 2.69 21.18
N LYS A 231 23.78 3.26 21.10
CA LYS A 231 24.02 4.55 20.40
C LYS A 231 23.72 4.42 18.91
N ALA A 232 24.23 3.36 18.27
CA ALA A 232 23.98 3.11 16.85
C ALA A 232 22.49 2.84 16.57
N ARG A 233 21.82 2.08 17.45
CA ARG A 233 20.38 1.82 17.36
C ARG A 233 19.56 3.11 17.47
N LYS A 234 19.84 3.94 18.48
CA LYS A 234 19.17 5.24 18.66
C LYS A 234 19.34 6.15 17.44
N SER A 235 20.57 6.29 16.93
CA SER A 235 20.84 7.11 15.74
C SER A 235 20.19 6.59 14.46
N PHE A 236 20.09 5.26 14.29
CA PHE A 236 19.35 4.70 13.15
C PHE A 236 17.85 5.00 13.27
N ARG A 237 17.26 4.72 14.43
CA ARG A 237 15.83 4.90 14.68
C ARG A 237 15.39 6.36 14.52
N ALA A 238 16.22 7.31 14.95
CA ALA A 238 15.97 8.74 14.77
C ALA A 238 15.99 9.15 13.29
N ARG A 239 17.04 8.78 12.54
CA ARG A 239 17.17 9.13 11.11
C ARG A 239 16.09 8.51 10.22
N HIS A 240 15.50 7.41 10.64
CA HIS A 240 14.48 6.69 9.89
C HIS A 240 13.05 6.85 10.43
N ASN A 241 12.85 7.72 11.44
CA ASN A 241 11.57 7.93 12.11
C ASN A 241 10.87 6.59 12.47
N CYS A 242 11.59 5.73 13.19
CA CYS A 242 11.08 4.40 13.53
C CYS A 242 9.98 4.40 14.60
N ALA A 243 9.60 5.56 15.13
CA ALA A 243 8.41 5.73 15.97
C ALA A 243 7.14 5.52 15.15
N ASN A 244 7.10 6.05 13.91
CA ASN A 244 6.02 5.78 12.96
C ASN A 244 6.60 5.26 11.62
N PRO A 245 6.98 3.97 11.58
CA PRO A 245 7.71 3.42 10.45
C PRO A 245 6.81 3.15 9.22
N GLY A 246 5.49 3.29 9.34
CA GLY A 246 4.51 3.05 8.27
C GLY A 246 4.09 1.57 8.14
N PRO A 247 3.34 1.22 7.08
CA PRO A 247 2.75 -0.11 6.94
C PRO A 247 3.78 -1.21 6.63
N LYS A 248 3.43 -2.46 6.95
CA LYS A 248 4.26 -3.66 6.70
C LYS A 248 4.64 -3.84 5.22
N THR A 249 3.88 -3.27 4.29
CA THR A 249 4.18 -3.35 2.85
C THR A 249 5.39 -2.50 2.41
N LYS A 250 5.93 -1.67 3.31
CA LYS A 250 7.07 -0.76 3.04
C LYS A 250 8.37 -1.27 3.69
N ALA A 251 9.49 -1.05 3.01
CA ALA A 251 10.82 -1.48 3.49
C ALA A 251 11.27 -0.79 4.80
N ARG A 252 10.75 0.41 5.09
CA ARG A 252 11.08 1.18 6.30
C ARG A 252 10.61 0.45 7.57
N TYR A 253 9.39 -0.07 7.58
CA TYR A 253 8.85 -0.90 8.66
C TYR A 253 9.80 -2.03 9.04
N TRP A 254 10.19 -2.83 8.05
CA TRP A 254 11.09 -3.97 8.28
C TRP A 254 12.50 -3.56 8.67
N SER A 255 13.00 -2.45 8.14
CA SER A 255 14.31 -1.92 8.52
C SER A 255 14.30 -1.47 10.00
N CYS A 256 13.26 -0.76 10.42
CA CYS A 256 13.07 -0.34 11.82
C CYS A 256 12.85 -1.50 12.78
N ARG A 257 12.17 -2.58 12.33
CA ARG A 257 11.99 -3.80 13.13
C ARG A 257 13.29 -4.59 13.28
N LYS A 258 14.18 -4.53 12.28
CA LYS A 258 15.47 -5.23 12.30
C LYS A 258 16.55 -4.49 13.10
N TRP A 259 16.42 -3.18 13.26
CA TRP A 259 17.38 -2.30 13.96
C TRP A 259 17.05 -2.07 15.44
#